data_AF-A0A4U0TTL5-F1
#
_entry.id   AF-A0A4U0TTL5-F1
#
_cell.length_a   1.000
_cell.length_b   1.000
_cell.length_c   1.000
_cell.angle_alpha   90.00
_cell.angle_beta   90.00
_cell.angle_gamma   90.00
#
_symmetry.space_group_name_H-M   'P 1'
#
loop_
_entity.id
_entity.type
_entity.pdbx_description
1 polymer ?
#
loop_
_entity_poly.entity_id
_entity_poly.type
_entity_poly.pdbx_seq_one_letter_code
_entity_poly.pdbx_strand_id
1 'polypeptide(L)'
;MSLWDTYFAPGDLRRRNQIEAHAALSTAQHASALANNDRLNAPPQRISSAYRQRRQDVLLYGGLLFTFLSLLITRRSLQRKKIPFPETFQTSNAPPPKTEGALDAAEALGLATLNTCSIAMLAAGAGMKWFDIADVEDLRDVVRKGVGFDVYGGDSEADREVEGWNADVLSRKDGEGGLRESIASKLKELEELDRKKGVKR
;
A
#
# COMPACT_ATOMS: atom_id res chain seq x y z
N MET A 1 -24.65 -31.65 -67.15
CA MET A 1 -24.20 -32.28 -65.89
C MET A 1 -25.16 -33.39 -65.57
N SER A 2 -24.69 -34.62 -65.31
CA SER A 2 -25.58 -35.76 -65.10
C SER A 2 -26.19 -35.73 -63.69
N LEU A 3 -27.41 -36.26 -63.54
CA LEU A 3 -28.06 -36.47 -62.23
C LEU A 3 -27.20 -37.36 -61.31
N TRP A 4 -26.42 -38.27 -61.88
CA TRP A 4 -25.50 -39.15 -61.14
C TRP A 4 -24.33 -38.38 -60.51
N ASP A 5 -23.76 -37.41 -61.22
CA ASP A 5 -22.68 -36.54 -60.69
C ASP A 5 -23.15 -35.61 -59.58
N THR A 6 -24.43 -35.22 -59.62
CA THR A 6 -25.01 -34.26 -58.66
C THR A 6 -25.37 -34.93 -57.33
N TYR A 7 -25.76 -36.20 -57.34
CA TYR A 7 -26.33 -36.88 -56.16
C TYR A 7 -25.54 -38.09 -55.65
N PHE A 8 -24.71 -38.75 -56.48
CA PHE A 8 -24.06 -40.02 -56.12
C PHE A 8 -22.53 -40.03 -56.18
N ALA A 9 -21.87 -38.88 -56.45
CA ALA A 9 -20.42 -38.79 -56.37
C ALA A 9 -19.93 -38.99 -54.91
N PRO A 10 -19.19 -40.08 -54.58
CA PRO A 10 -18.84 -40.45 -53.20
C PRO A 10 -17.94 -39.45 -52.45
N GLY A 11 -17.45 -38.41 -53.14
CA GLY A 11 -16.55 -37.40 -52.60
C GLY A 11 -17.23 -36.15 -52.01
N ASP A 12 -18.49 -35.86 -52.36
CA ASP A 12 -19.10 -34.55 -52.02
C ASP A 12 -19.75 -34.55 -50.62
N LEU A 13 -20.32 -35.67 -50.18
CA LEU A 13 -20.98 -35.76 -48.86
C LEU A 13 -19.99 -35.60 -47.69
N ARG A 14 -18.78 -36.16 -47.79
CA ARG A 14 -17.75 -35.95 -46.77
C ARG A 14 -17.30 -34.49 -46.71
N ARG A 15 -17.21 -33.83 -47.86
CA ARG A 15 -16.80 -32.43 -47.95
C ARG A 15 -17.87 -31.51 -47.36
N ARG A 16 -19.16 -31.75 -47.66
CA ARG A 16 -20.29 -31.06 -47.01
C ARG A 16 -20.29 -31.28 -45.50
N ASN A 17 -20.18 -32.52 -45.04
CA ASN A 17 -20.12 -32.81 -43.61
C ASN A 17 -18.91 -32.16 -42.92
N GLN A 18 -17.75 -32.11 -43.59
CA GLN A 18 -16.58 -31.40 -43.08
C GLN A 18 -16.82 -29.89 -43.04
N ILE A 19 -17.36 -29.28 -44.09
CA ILE A 19 -17.67 -27.85 -44.13
C ILE A 19 -18.70 -27.49 -43.06
N GLU A 20 -19.75 -28.29 -42.90
CA GLU A 20 -20.76 -28.12 -41.85
C GLU A 20 -20.17 -28.30 -40.44
N ALA A 21 -19.29 -29.28 -40.25
CA ALA A 21 -18.58 -29.47 -38.99
C ALA A 21 -17.61 -28.30 -38.68
N HIS A 22 -16.89 -27.80 -39.68
CA HIS A 22 -16.01 -26.64 -39.55
C HIS A 22 -16.80 -25.35 -39.29
N ALA A 23 -17.96 -25.18 -39.93
CA ALA A 23 -18.87 -24.07 -39.67
C ALA A 23 -19.45 -24.14 -38.25
N ALA A 24 -19.85 -25.33 -37.80
CA ALA A 24 -20.35 -25.52 -36.43
C ALA A 24 -19.26 -25.22 -35.38
N LEU A 25 -18.03 -25.71 -35.60
CA LEU A 25 -16.86 -25.43 -34.75
C LEU A 25 -16.52 -23.94 -34.71
N SER A 26 -16.53 -23.25 -35.85
CA SER A 26 -16.23 -21.82 -35.90
C SER A 26 -17.31 -20.97 -35.23
N THR A 27 -18.60 -21.32 -35.36
CA THR A 27 -19.68 -20.67 -34.58
C THR A 27 -19.55 -20.90 -33.09
N ALA A 28 -19.16 -22.10 -32.66
CA ALA A 28 -18.93 -22.39 -31.24
C ALA A 28 -17.73 -21.61 -30.69
N GLN A 29 -16.66 -21.47 -31.48
CA GLN A 29 -15.49 -20.65 -31.14
C GLN A 29 -15.83 -19.15 -31.08
N HIS A 30 -16.63 -18.65 -32.02
CA HIS A 30 -17.10 -17.26 -32.00
C HIS A 30 -18.01 -16.98 -30.81
N ALA A 31 -18.94 -17.88 -30.48
CA ALA A 31 -19.83 -17.75 -29.34
C ALA A 31 -19.07 -17.78 -28.00
N SER A 32 -18.07 -18.65 -27.88
CA SER A 32 -17.20 -18.69 -26.69
C SER A 32 -16.26 -17.47 -26.60
N ALA A 33 -15.77 -16.95 -27.72
CA ALA A 33 -15.01 -15.71 -27.75
C ALA A 33 -15.87 -14.50 -27.34
N LEU A 34 -17.12 -14.41 -27.84
CA LEU A 34 -18.07 -13.37 -27.44
C LEU A 34 -18.39 -13.44 -25.94
N ALA A 35 -18.66 -14.65 -25.42
CA ALA A 35 -18.92 -14.87 -24.00
C ALA A 35 -17.71 -14.52 -23.11
N ASN A 36 -16.49 -14.75 -23.59
CA ASN A 36 -15.28 -14.34 -22.89
C ASN A 36 -15.10 -12.81 -22.91
N ASN A 37 -15.37 -12.15 -24.04
CA ASN A 37 -15.34 -10.69 -24.12
C ASN A 37 -16.40 -10.05 -23.22
N ASP A 38 -17.61 -10.61 -23.14
CA ASP A 38 -18.66 -10.15 -22.22
C ASP A 38 -18.28 -10.34 -20.76
N ARG A 39 -17.56 -11.42 -20.40
CA ARG A 39 -17.03 -11.62 -19.03
C ARG A 39 -15.93 -10.63 -18.68
N LEU A 40 -15.12 -10.21 -19.66
CA LEU A 40 -14.09 -9.19 -19.49
C LEU A 40 -14.68 -7.78 -19.39
N ASN A 41 -15.83 -7.54 -20.04
CA ASN A 41 -16.56 -6.27 -20.01
C ASN A 41 -17.70 -6.21 -18.98
N ALA A 42 -18.02 -7.31 -18.30
CA ALA A 42 -19.05 -7.33 -17.27
C ALA A 42 -18.62 -6.42 -16.11
N PRO A 43 -19.52 -5.54 -15.60
CA PRO A 43 -19.20 -4.75 -14.43
C PRO A 43 -18.86 -5.70 -13.28
N PRO A 44 -17.80 -5.42 -12.50
CA PRO A 44 -17.41 -6.28 -11.40
C PRO A 44 -18.60 -6.49 -10.46
N GLN A 45 -18.83 -7.75 -10.07
CA GLN A 45 -19.90 -8.13 -9.15
C GLN A 45 -19.64 -7.48 -7.79
N ARG A 46 -20.23 -6.30 -7.55
CA ARG A 46 -20.07 -5.56 -6.29
C ARG A 46 -20.82 -6.25 -5.17
N ILE A 47 -20.22 -6.28 -3.99
CA ILE A 47 -20.88 -6.82 -2.80
C ILE A 47 -22.03 -5.88 -2.38
N SER A 48 -23.04 -6.42 -1.70
CA SER A 48 -24.17 -5.62 -1.19
C SER A 48 -23.71 -4.50 -0.24
N SER A 49 -24.40 -3.37 -0.30
CA SER A 49 -24.05 -2.16 0.47
C SER A 49 -24.00 -2.39 1.98
N ALA A 50 -24.94 -3.16 2.54
CA ALA A 50 -24.96 -3.48 3.96
C ALA A 50 -23.72 -4.28 4.40
N TYR A 51 -23.29 -5.22 3.57
CA TYR A 51 -22.12 -6.04 3.88
C TYR A 51 -20.81 -5.27 3.66
N ARG A 52 -20.79 -4.37 2.68
CA ARG A 52 -19.72 -3.39 2.43
C ARG A 52 -19.45 -2.55 3.68
N GLN A 53 -20.49 -1.89 4.20
CA GLN A 53 -20.41 -1.04 5.37
C GLN A 53 -19.92 -1.81 6.61
N ARG A 54 -20.42 -3.03 6.82
CA ARG A 54 -19.97 -3.88 7.93
C ARG A 54 -18.48 -4.20 7.85
N ARG A 55 -17.93 -4.48 6.67
CA ARG A 55 -16.50 -4.77 6.50
C ARG A 55 -15.63 -3.56 6.84
N GLN A 56 -16.00 -2.38 6.37
CA GLN A 56 -15.30 -1.12 6.65
C GLN A 56 -15.36 -0.78 8.14
N ASP A 57 -16.53 -0.93 8.76
CA ASP A 57 -16.75 -0.63 10.16
C ASP A 57 -16.00 -1.59 11.08
N VAL A 58 -15.93 -2.89 10.76
CA VAL A 58 -15.21 -3.87 11.59
C VAL A 58 -13.72 -3.54 11.70
N LEU A 59 -13.06 -3.15 10.60
CA LEU A 59 -11.64 -2.81 10.65
C LEU A 59 -11.40 -1.50 11.40
N LEU A 60 -12.25 -0.48 11.17
CA LEU A 60 -12.14 0.81 11.85
C LEU A 60 -12.40 0.69 13.35
N TYR A 61 -13.50 0.05 13.76
CA TYR A 61 -13.83 -0.13 15.17
C TYR A 61 -12.89 -1.13 15.85
N GLY A 62 -12.42 -2.15 15.13
CA GLY A 62 -11.38 -3.05 15.61
C GLY A 62 -10.07 -2.32 15.90
N GLY A 63 -9.62 -1.45 14.98
CA GLY A 63 -8.46 -0.59 15.17
C GLY A 63 -8.64 0.38 16.33
N LEU A 64 -9.78 1.07 16.44
CA LEU A 64 -10.10 1.97 17.55
C LEU A 64 -10.11 1.24 18.90
N LEU A 65 -10.77 0.09 18.99
CA LEU A 65 -10.81 -0.69 20.21
C LEU A 65 -9.40 -1.13 20.62
N PHE A 66 -8.61 -1.59 19.65
CA PHE A 66 -7.25 -2.03 19.89
C PHE A 66 -6.32 -0.87 20.31
N THR A 67 -6.46 0.33 19.74
CA THR A 67 -5.69 1.52 20.18
C THR A 67 -6.07 1.93 21.60
N PHE A 68 -7.36 1.94 21.96
CA PHE A 68 -7.76 2.22 23.34
C PHE A 68 -7.20 1.19 24.32
N LEU A 69 -7.29 -0.11 23.98
CA LEU A 69 -6.74 -1.17 24.82
C LEU A 69 -5.22 -1.04 24.97
N SER A 70 -4.52 -0.74 23.87
CA SER A 70 -3.08 -0.46 23.84
C SER A 70 -2.69 0.70 24.76
N LEU A 71 -3.43 1.81 24.70
CA LEU A 71 -3.22 2.97 25.55
C LEU A 71 -3.50 2.67 27.02
N LEU A 72 -4.51 1.85 27.34
CA LEU A 72 -4.80 1.42 28.70
C LEU A 72 -3.67 0.56 29.29
N ILE A 73 -3.13 -0.37 28.49
CA ILE A 73 -1.99 -1.21 28.88
C ILE A 73 -0.75 -0.33 29.11
N THR A 74 -0.50 0.61 28.20
CA THR A 74 0.62 1.55 28.30
C THR A 74 0.50 2.42 29.54
N ARG A 75 -0.70 2.98 29.81
CA ARG A 75 -0.96 3.77 31.03
C ARG A 75 -0.75 2.94 32.29
N ARG A 76 -1.21 1.70 32.30
CA ARG A 76 -1.03 0.79 33.44
C ARG A 76 0.44 0.44 33.66
N SER A 77 1.22 0.23 32.60
CA SER A 77 2.67 0.01 32.69
C SER A 77 3.39 1.25 33.23
N LEU A 78 3.12 2.43 32.66
CA LEU A 78 3.73 3.69 33.09
C LEU A 78 3.42 4.02 34.57
N GLN A 79 2.19 3.77 35.01
CA GLN A 79 1.79 3.97 36.41
C GLN A 79 2.52 3.04 37.38
N ARG A 80 2.91 1.83 36.96
CA ARG A 80 3.72 0.91 37.78
C ARG A 80 5.15 1.43 37.93
N LYS A 81 5.68 2.06 36.88
CA LYS A 81 7.05 2.58 36.81
C LYS A 81 7.15 4.03 37.29
N LYS A 82 6.44 4.42 38.36
CA LYS A 82 6.44 5.79 38.92
C LYS A 82 7.83 6.43 38.77
N ILE A 83 8.00 7.29 37.77
CA ILE A 83 9.22 8.06 37.60
C ILE A 83 9.23 8.99 38.80
N PRO A 84 10.20 8.89 39.73
CA PRO A 84 10.27 9.83 40.83
C PRO A 84 10.49 11.20 40.20
N PHE A 85 9.45 12.03 40.22
CA PHE A 85 9.61 13.45 39.93
C PHE A 85 10.58 13.97 40.99
N PRO A 86 11.63 14.71 40.63
CA PRO A 86 12.52 15.26 41.64
C PRO A 86 11.67 16.16 42.54
N GLU A 87 11.52 15.78 43.81
CA GLU A 87 11.07 16.74 44.81
C GLU A 87 11.99 17.95 44.74
N THR A 88 11.45 19.14 45.00
CA THR A 88 12.13 20.43 44.87
C THR A 88 13.48 20.53 45.61
N PHE A 89 13.80 19.56 46.47
CA PHE A 89 15.06 19.42 47.17
C PHE A 89 15.61 17.99 47.07
N GLN A 90 16.23 17.65 45.93
CA GLN A 90 17.08 16.47 45.83
C GLN A 90 18.56 16.85 45.95
N THR A 91 19.33 16.04 46.68
CA THR A 91 20.77 16.22 46.80
C THR A 91 21.44 15.90 45.45
N SER A 92 22.34 16.76 44.99
CA SER A 92 23.04 16.60 43.69
C SER A 92 23.89 15.32 43.58
N ASN A 93 24.07 14.59 44.68
CA ASN A 93 24.86 13.36 44.76
C ASN A 93 24.02 12.12 45.13
N ALA A 94 22.70 12.18 44.91
CA ALA A 94 21.85 11.00 45.10
C ALA A 94 22.25 9.92 44.07
N PRO A 95 22.48 8.66 44.49
CA PRO A 95 22.74 7.58 43.55
C PRO A 95 21.54 7.40 42.62
N PRO A 96 21.76 7.15 41.32
CA PRO A 96 20.67 6.94 40.39
C PRO A 96 19.83 5.73 40.83
N PRO A 97 18.51 5.75 40.60
CA PRO A 97 17.65 4.62 40.94
C PRO A 97 18.15 3.36 40.22
N LYS A 98 18.10 2.22 40.90
CA LYS A 98 18.48 0.93 40.31
C LYS A 98 17.52 0.59 39.18
N THR A 99 18.03 0.45 37.96
CA THR A 99 17.26 0.09 36.77
C THR A 99 17.72 -1.24 36.20
N GLU A 100 16.80 -2.18 35.97
CA GLU A 100 17.08 -3.39 35.18
C GLU A 100 16.96 -3.09 33.69
N GLY A 101 18.02 -2.52 33.11
CA GLY A 101 17.98 -1.93 31.76
C GLY A 101 17.52 -2.89 30.65
N ALA A 102 17.88 -4.17 30.71
CA ALA A 102 17.48 -5.16 29.69
C ALA A 102 15.98 -5.51 29.76
N LEU A 103 15.46 -5.70 30.97
CA LEU A 103 14.04 -5.99 31.20
C LEU A 103 13.17 -4.77 30.84
N ASP A 104 13.63 -3.59 31.24
CA ASP A 104 12.95 -2.32 30.98
C ASP A 104 12.90 -2.01 29.47
N ALA A 105 13.99 -2.26 28.75
CA ALA A 105 14.07 -2.11 27.30
C ALA A 105 13.14 -3.09 26.56
N ALA A 106 13.07 -4.36 27.00
CA ALA A 106 12.18 -5.35 26.40
C ALA A 106 10.69 -4.97 26.58
N GLU A 107 10.32 -4.45 27.75
CA GLU A 107 8.95 -3.96 27.99
C GLU A 107 8.66 -2.71 27.15
N ALA A 108 9.61 -1.77 27.07
CA ALA A 108 9.47 -0.57 26.25
C ALA A 108 9.30 -0.90 24.76
N LEU A 109 10.04 -1.88 24.25
CA LEU A 109 9.91 -2.38 22.88
C LEU A 109 8.51 -2.99 22.65
N GLY A 110 8.03 -3.80 23.59
CA GLY A 110 6.68 -4.38 23.54
C GLY A 110 5.59 -3.31 23.51
N LEU A 111 5.70 -2.28 24.36
CA LEU A 111 4.75 -1.18 24.39
C LEU A 111 4.79 -0.32 23.12
N ALA A 112 5.99 -0.05 22.61
CA ALA A 112 6.17 0.73 21.38
C ALA A 112 5.57 0.02 20.17
N THR A 113 5.85 -1.27 20.01
CA THR A 113 5.32 -2.06 18.88
C THR A 113 3.80 -2.20 18.95
N LEU A 114 3.23 -2.41 20.14
CA LEU A 114 1.79 -2.51 20.34
C LEU A 114 1.09 -1.19 20.01
N ASN A 115 1.67 -0.05 20.42
CA ASN A 115 1.15 1.27 20.08
C ASN A 115 1.24 1.57 18.57
N THR A 116 2.41 1.41 17.95
CA THR A 116 2.59 1.64 16.50
C THR A 116 1.71 0.73 15.66
N CYS A 117 1.62 -0.56 16.01
CA CYS A 117 0.73 -1.50 15.31
C CYS A 117 -0.73 -1.09 15.45
N SER A 118 -1.14 -0.61 16.64
CA SER A 118 -2.52 -0.16 16.84
C SER A 118 -2.86 1.09 16.03
N ILE A 119 -1.96 2.06 15.96
CA ILE A 119 -2.11 3.27 15.13
C ILE A 119 -2.15 2.88 13.65
N ALA A 120 -1.30 1.94 13.22
CA ALA A 120 -1.30 1.45 11.83
C ALA A 120 -2.63 0.78 11.46
N MET A 121 -3.18 -0.08 12.33
CA MET A 121 -4.51 -0.68 12.11
C MET A 121 -5.62 0.37 12.05
N LEU A 122 -5.61 1.35 12.97
CA LEU A 122 -6.58 2.44 12.96
C LEU A 122 -6.46 3.27 11.68
N ALA A 123 -5.24 3.63 11.27
CA ALA A 123 -4.98 4.40 10.06
C ALA A 123 -5.43 3.63 8.81
N ALA A 124 -5.16 2.33 8.74
CA ALA A 124 -5.63 1.46 7.66
C ALA A 124 -7.17 1.41 7.62
N GLY A 125 -7.84 1.21 8.77
CA GLY A 125 -9.30 1.22 8.85
C GLY A 125 -9.92 2.58 8.50
N ALA A 126 -9.32 3.68 8.96
CA ALA A 126 -9.72 5.04 8.62
C ALA A 126 -9.54 5.32 7.13
N GLY A 127 -8.41 4.91 6.54
CA GLY A 127 -8.16 5.00 5.11
C GLY A 127 -9.18 4.24 4.29
N MET A 128 -9.49 2.99 4.67
CA MET A 128 -10.53 2.20 3.99
C MET A 128 -11.90 2.88 4.04
N LYS A 129 -12.28 3.48 5.17
CA LYS A 129 -13.55 4.20 5.29
C LYS A 129 -13.54 5.52 4.50
N TRP A 130 -12.42 6.25 4.50
CA TRP A 130 -12.29 7.53 3.79
C TRP A 130 -12.36 7.36 2.27
N PHE A 131 -11.66 6.36 1.74
CA PHE A 131 -11.65 6.05 0.30
C PHE A 131 -12.81 5.15 -0.15
N ASP A 132 -13.71 4.80 0.77
CA ASP A 132 -14.81 3.86 0.54
C ASP A 132 -14.32 2.55 -0.11
N ILE A 133 -13.32 1.91 0.48
CA ILE A 133 -12.75 0.63 0.03
C ILE A 133 -13.32 -0.49 0.89
N ALA A 134 -13.99 -1.47 0.29
CA ALA A 134 -14.51 -2.64 1.00
C ALA A 134 -14.12 -3.98 0.37
N ASP A 135 -13.66 -3.93 -0.88
CA ASP A 135 -13.17 -5.09 -1.60
C ASP A 135 -11.94 -4.73 -2.45
N VAL A 136 -11.29 -5.77 -2.97
CA VAL A 136 -10.11 -5.65 -3.82
C VAL A 136 -10.41 -4.83 -5.07
N GLU A 137 -11.62 -4.93 -5.63
CA GLU A 137 -11.96 -4.15 -6.83
C GLU A 137 -12.09 -2.65 -6.54
N ASP A 138 -12.59 -2.25 -5.36
CA ASP A 138 -12.62 -0.83 -4.98
C ASP A 138 -11.20 -0.30 -4.80
N LEU A 139 -10.31 -1.11 -4.22
CA LEU A 139 -8.90 -0.75 -4.10
C LEU A 139 -8.27 -0.57 -5.49
N ARG A 140 -8.53 -1.49 -6.43
CA ARG A 140 -8.06 -1.36 -7.81
C ARG A 140 -8.60 -0.10 -8.48
N ASP A 141 -9.85 0.26 -8.24
CA ASP A 141 -10.45 1.48 -8.79
C ASP A 141 -9.85 2.75 -8.18
N VAL A 142 -9.59 2.75 -6.88
CA VAL A 142 -8.90 3.86 -6.20
C VAL A 142 -7.46 3.99 -6.73
N VAL A 143 -6.75 2.88 -6.92
CA VAL A 143 -5.41 2.87 -7.51
C VAL A 143 -5.45 3.37 -8.95
N ARG A 144 -6.36 2.88 -9.80
CA ARG A 144 -6.52 3.34 -11.19
C ARG A 144 -6.79 4.85 -11.26
N LYS A 145 -7.66 5.36 -10.37
CA LYS A 145 -7.95 6.80 -10.26
C LYS A 145 -6.75 7.60 -9.78
N GLY A 146 -6.00 7.09 -8.81
CA GLY A 146 -4.87 7.80 -8.20
C GLY A 146 -3.59 7.77 -9.03
N VAL A 147 -3.37 6.71 -9.81
CA VAL A 147 -2.20 6.55 -10.69
C VAL A 147 -2.40 7.25 -12.04
N GLY A 148 -3.59 7.80 -12.31
CA GLY A 148 -3.86 8.44 -13.60
C GLY A 148 -3.78 7.46 -14.77
N PHE A 149 -3.94 6.16 -14.51
CA PHE A 149 -3.97 5.11 -15.54
C PHE A 149 -5.33 5.15 -16.26
N ASP A 150 -5.62 6.29 -16.87
CA ASP A 150 -6.41 6.30 -18.08
C ASP A 150 -5.56 5.56 -19.13
N VAL A 151 -5.92 4.30 -19.38
CA VAL A 151 -5.29 3.42 -20.38
C VAL A 151 -5.21 4.08 -21.76
N TYR A 152 -5.92 5.19 -21.97
CA TYR A 152 -5.97 5.93 -23.23
C TYR A 152 -5.59 7.43 -23.16
N GLY A 153 -5.11 7.97 -22.02
CA GLY A 153 -4.97 9.44 -21.92
C GLY A 153 -4.21 10.06 -20.74
N GLY A 154 -3.33 9.34 -20.05
CA GLY A 154 -2.51 9.90 -18.96
C GLY A 154 -1.54 11.01 -19.39
N ASP A 155 -1.38 12.04 -18.55
CA ASP A 155 -0.52 13.20 -18.78
C ASP A 155 0.97 12.80 -18.69
N SER A 156 1.64 12.76 -19.86
CA SER A 156 3.05 12.33 -20.02
C SER A 156 4.05 13.13 -19.18
N GLU A 157 3.66 14.28 -18.64
CA GLU A 157 4.52 15.13 -17.81
C GLU A 157 4.67 14.59 -16.39
N ALA A 158 3.59 14.12 -15.77
CA ALA A 158 3.62 13.55 -14.42
C ALA A 158 4.48 12.28 -14.35
N ASP A 159 4.41 11.44 -15.38
CA ASP A 159 5.23 10.23 -15.47
C ASP A 159 6.73 10.56 -15.57
N ARG A 160 7.11 11.61 -16.31
CA ARG A 160 8.51 12.07 -16.41
C ARG A 160 9.03 12.66 -15.11
N GLU A 161 8.19 13.38 -14.37
CA GLU A 161 8.57 13.92 -13.06
C GLU A 161 8.84 12.80 -12.05
N VAL A 162 7.99 11.76 -12.05
CA VAL A 162 8.15 10.58 -11.19
C VAL A 162 9.39 9.78 -11.59
N GLU A 163 9.63 9.58 -12.89
CA GLU A 163 10.85 8.94 -13.41
C GLU A 163 12.11 9.72 -13.00
N GLY A 164 12.11 11.05 -13.13
CA GLY A 164 13.22 11.91 -12.75
C GLY A 164 13.50 11.87 -11.24
N TRP A 165 12.45 11.88 -10.42
CA TRP A 165 12.59 11.73 -8.97
C TRP A 165 13.11 10.34 -8.59
N ASN A 166 12.61 9.28 -9.22
CA ASN A 166 13.09 7.91 -9.00
C ASN A 166 14.57 7.77 -9.39
N ALA A 167 14.98 8.37 -10.51
CA ALA A 167 16.37 8.40 -10.97
C ALA A 167 17.27 9.18 -10.00
N ASP A 168 16.83 10.31 -9.46
CA ASP A 168 17.56 11.07 -8.43
C ASP A 168 17.69 10.27 -7.12
N VAL A 169 16.63 9.59 -6.67
CA VAL A 169 16.68 8.75 -5.46
C VAL A 169 17.59 7.53 -5.65
N LEU A 170 17.53 6.87 -6.81
CA LEU A 170 18.37 5.71 -7.12
C LEU A 170 19.83 6.10 -7.34
N SER A 171 20.10 7.20 -8.03
CA SER A 171 21.47 7.71 -8.22
C SER A 171 22.12 8.18 -6.91
N ARG A 172 21.33 8.63 -5.92
CA ARG A 172 21.82 8.90 -4.56
C ARG A 172 22.20 7.63 -3.80
N LYS A 173 21.67 6.46 -4.18
CA LYS A 173 21.93 5.18 -3.49
C LYS A 173 23.24 4.52 -3.94
N ASP A 174 23.75 4.87 -5.12
CA ASP A 174 24.98 4.28 -5.67
C ASP A 174 26.27 5.06 -5.31
N GLY A 175 26.17 6.15 -4.54
CA GLY A 175 27.31 6.99 -4.15
C GLY A 175 27.50 7.13 -2.64
N GLU A 176 28.21 6.19 -2.01
CA GLU A 176 28.87 6.41 -0.72
C GLU A 176 29.89 7.55 -0.86
N GLY A 177 29.53 8.77 -0.46
CA GLY A 177 30.49 9.89 -0.35
C GLY A 177 29.85 11.27 -0.16
N GLY A 178 28.89 11.65 -1.01
CA GLY A 178 28.47 13.05 -1.12
C GLY A 178 27.68 13.61 0.05
N LEU A 179 26.83 12.81 0.71
CA LEU A 179 25.96 13.32 1.79
C LEU A 179 26.76 13.66 3.06
N ARG A 180 27.74 12.83 3.42
CA ARG A 180 28.60 13.09 4.59
C ARG A 180 29.50 14.29 4.35
N GLU A 181 30.04 14.46 3.15
CA GLU A 181 30.84 15.63 2.78
C GLU A 181 30.02 16.92 2.69
N SER A 182 28.79 16.85 2.18
CA SER A 182 27.86 17.98 2.16
C SER A 182 27.45 18.42 3.57
N ILE A 183 27.22 17.46 4.48
CA ILE A 183 26.93 17.75 5.89
C ILE A 183 28.17 18.32 6.59
N ALA A 184 29.36 17.76 6.34
CA ALA A 184 30.61 18.23 6.91
C ALA A 184 30.98 19.64 6.43
N SER A 185 30.74 19.97 5.15
CA SER A 185 31.01 21.30 4.60
C SER A 185 30.07 22.34 5.19
N LYS A 186 28.77 22.04 5.31
CA LYS A 186 27.80 22.95 5.93
C LYS A 186 28.05 23.16 7.42
N LEU A 187 28.50 22.14 8.14
CA LEU A 187 28.91 22.29 9.54
C LEU A 187 30.11 23.21 9.70
N LYS A 188 31.10 23.08 8.81
CA LYS A 188 32.28 23.94 8.80
C LYS A 188 31.95 25.39 8.46
N GLU A 189 31.05 25.59 7.49
CA GLU A 189 30.54 26.92 7.13
C GLU A 189 29.79 27.59 8.28
N LEU A 190 28.98 26.83 9.03
CA LEU A 190 28.26 27.34 10.21
C LEU A 190 29.22 27.69 11.35
N GLU A 191 30.27 26.91 11.58
CA GLU A 191 31.31 27.21 12.57
C GLU A 191 32.06 28.51 12.21
N GLU A 192 32.37 28.72 10.93
CA GLU A 192 33.02 29.95 10.46
C GLU A 192 32.10 31.18 10.59
N LEU A 193 30.81 31.02 10.33
CA LEU A 193 29.82 32.08 10.53
C LEU A 193 29.67 32.44 12.01
N ASP A 194 29.68 31.45 12.91
CA ASP A 194 29.60 31.69 14.35
C ASP A 194 30.86 32.37 14.87
N ARG A 195 32.05 31.94 14.41
CA ARG A 195 33.33 32.59 14.71
C ARG A 195 33.37 34.04 14.22
N LYS A 196 32.85 34.30 13.01
CA LYS A 196 32.79 35.66 12.42
C LYS A 196 31.76 36.55 13.12
N LYS A 197 30.68 35.98 13.69
CA LYS A 197 29.72 36.70 14.53
C LYS A 197 30.23 36.96 15.94
N GLY A 198 31.04 36.06 16.50
CA GLY A 198 31.66 36.22 17.83
C GLY A 198 32.74 37.30 17.91
N VAL A 199 33.41 37.63 16.81
CA VAL A 199 34.43 38.70 16.74
C VAL A 199 33.83 40.11 16.58
N LYS A 200 32.51 40.21 16.36
CA LYS A 200 31.78 41.48 16.15
C LYS A 200 31.02 41.98 17.39
N ARG A 201 31.39 41.53 18.59
CA ARG A 201 30.95 42.14 19.86
C ARG A 201 32.11 42.83 20.56
#